data_AF-A0A933E7I8-F1
#
_entry.id   AF-A0A933E7I8-F1
#
_cell.length_a   1.000
_cell.length_b   1.000
_cell.length_c   1.000
_cell.angle_alpha   90.00
_cell.angle_beta   90.00
_cell.angle_gamma   90.00
#
_symmetry.space_group_name_H-M   'P 1'
#
loop_
_entity.id
_entity.type
_entity.pdbx_description
1 polymer ?
#
loop_
_entity_poly.entity_id
_entity_poly.type
_entity_poly.pdbx_seq_one_letter_code
_entity_poly.pdbx_strand_id
1 'polypeptide(L)'
;ARILEIHIRRRDRDPKTIDCAALAKAADGFSGAEIEHAVVSCLYETLDGTPLTTEALRSEIRRTRPLSVVMGEKVDALREWAKGRTVPA
;
A
#
# COMPACT_ATOMS: atom_id res chain seq x y z
N ALA A 1 3.82 1.97 8.84
CA ALA A 1 3.69 3.44 9.02
C ALA A 1 4.71 4.20 8.17
N ARG A 2 6.01 3.90 8.30
CA ARG A 2 7.09 4.68 7.63
C ARG A 2 6.99 4.81 6.11
N ILE A 3 6.50 3.80 5.40
CA ILE A 3 6.28 3.87 3.94
C ILE A 3 5.21 4.91 3.59
N LEU A 4 4.06 4.89 4.28
CA LEU A 4 3.00 5.90 4.12
C LEU A 4 3.53 7.31 4.35
N GLU A 5 4.28 7.53 5.43
CA GLU A 5 4.88 8.83 5.75
C GLU A 5 5.77 9.36 4.61
N ILE A 6 6.58 8.49 4.00
CA ILE A 6 7.43 8.86 2.87
C ILE A 6 6.58 9.28 1.67
N HIS A 7 5.57 8.48 1.30
CA HIS A 7 4.73 8.81 0.15
C HIS A 7 3.89 10.07 0.37
N ILE A 8 3.36 10.28 1.57
CA ILE A 8 2.60 11.47 1.97
C ILE A 8 3.49 12.73 1.88
N ARG A 9 4.70 12.70 2.47
CA ARG A 9 5.63 13.85 2.41
C ARG A 9 6.05 14.20 0.99
N ARG A 10 6.28 13.20 0.13
CA ARG A 10 6.63 13.42 -1.29
C ARG A 10 5.54 14.13 -2.10
N ARG A 11 4.31 14.21 -1.57
CA ARG A 11 3.14 14.84 -2.20
C ARG A 11 2.72 16.13 -1.50
N ASP A 12 3.64 16.72 -0.73
CA ASP A 12 3.46 17.99 -0.04
C ASP A 12 2.23 17.99 0.90
N ARG A 13 2.10 16.90 1.65
CA ARG A 13 1.09 16.72 2.70
C ARG A 13 1.81 16.41 4.02
N ASP A 14 1.25 16.88 5.12
CA ASP A 14 1.81 16.62 6.45
C ASP A 14 1.35 15.24 6.94
N PRO A 15 2.25 14.25 7.11
CA PRO A 15 1.87 12.97 7.68
C PRO A 15 1.40 13.06 9.14
N LYS A 16 1.64 14.18 9.85
CA LYS A 16 1.12 14.35 11.22
C LYS A 16 -0.39 14.57 11.26
N THR A 17 -1.01 15.02 10.17
CA THR A 17 -2.47 15.16 10.08
C THR A 17 -3.16 13.84 9.69
N ILE A 18 -2.37 12.78 9.46
CA ILE A 18 -2.83 11.48 8.99
C ILE A 18 -2.38 10.40 9.99
N ASP A 19 -3.30 9.54 10.43
CA ASP A 19 -2.95 8.42 11.29
C ASP A 19 -2.28 7.30 10.48
N CYS A 20 -0.99 7.49 10.21
CA CYS A 20 -0.16 6.56 9.46
C CYS A 20 -0.01 5.20 10.17
N ALA A 21 -0.23 5.14 11.50
CA ALA A 21 -0.18 3.90 12.26
C ALA A 21 -1.46 3.07 12.03
N ALA A 22 -2.64 3.69 12.13
CA ALA A 22 -3.91 3.03 11.82
C ALA A 22 -3.99 2.58 10.35
N LEU A 23 -3.52 3.42 9.42
CA LEU A 23 -3.47 3.06 8.00
C LEU A 23 -2.53 1.91 7.71
N ALA A 24 -1.37 1.85 8.38
CA ALA A 24 -0.45 0.73 8.22
C ALA A 24 -1.05 -0.59 8.72
N LYS A 25 -1.83 -0.54 9.80
CA LYS A 25 -2.58 -1.71 10.28
C LYS A 25 -3.68 -2.14 9.29
N ALA A 26 -4.33 -1.17 8.65
CA ALA A 26 -5.34 -1.45 7.63
C ALA A 26 -4.73 -1.99 6.31
N ALA A 27 -3.48 -1.65 6.02
CA ALA A 27 -2.70 -2.12 4.88
C ALA A 27 -1.81 -3.33 5.21
N ASP A 28 -2.15 -4.10 6.25
CA ASP A 28 -1.41 -5.33 6.56
C ASP A 28 -1.49 -6.30 5.38
N GLY A 29 -0.34 -6.88 5.00
CA GLY A 29 -0.19 -7.69 3.80
C GLY A 29 0.01 -6.92 2.49
N PHE A 30 -0.12 -5.58 2.47
CA PHE A 30 0.19 -4.78 1.27
C PHE A 30 1.70 -4.65 1.09
N SER A 31 2.14 -4.67 -0.17
CA SER A 31 3.49 -4.28 -0.57
C SER A 31 3.66 -2.75 -0.56
N GLY A 32 4.90 -2.27 -0.53
CA GLY A 32 5.19 -0.83 -0.59
C GLY A 32 4.62 -0.15 -1.85
N ALA A 33 4.60 -0.86 -2.98
CA ALA A 33 4.04 -0.36 -4.23
C ALA A 33 2.51 -0.21 -4.16
N GLU A 34 1.82 -1.12 -3.47
CA GLU A 34 0.36 -1.02 -3.29
C GLU A 34 -0.02 0.09 -2.31
N ILE A 35 0.79 0.30 -1.27
CA ILE A 35 0.64 1.46 -0.38
C ILE A 35 0.80 2.76 -1.15
N GLU A 36 1.81 2.85 -2.02
CA GLU A 36 1.99 4.01 -2.89
C GLU A 36 0.78 4.22 -3.81
N HIS A 37 0.31 3.16 -4.46
CA HIS A 37 -0.84 3.23 -5.36
C HIS A 37 -2.09 3.72 -4.61
N ALA A 38 -2.38 3.20 -3.42
CA ALA A 38 -3.51 3.65 -2.61
C ALA A 38 -3.42 5.16 -2.28
N VAL A 39 -2.22 5.67 -1.96
CA VAL A 39 -2.01 7.10 -1.71
C VAL A 39 -2.24 7.94 -2.98
N VAL A 40 -1.77 7.47 -4.13
CA VAL A 40 -1.94 8.14 -5.41
C VAL A 40 -3.40 8.16 -5.85
N SER A 41 -4.09 7.01 -5.80
CA SER A 41 -5.50 6.90 -6.16
C SER A 41 -6.37 7.79 -5.28
N CYS A 42 -6.13 7.80 -3.97
CA CYS A 42 -6.83 8.67 -3.05
C CYS A 42 -6.63 10.16 -3.39
N LEU A 43 -5.46 10.55 -3.88
CA LEU A 43 -5.20 11.93 -4.30
C LEU A 43 -5.86 12.32 -5.61
N TYR A 44 -5.99 11.38 -6.56
CA TYR A 44 -6.71 11.63 -7.81
C TYR A 44 -8.22 11.69 -7.61
N GLU A 45 -8.76 10.96 -6.62
CA GLU A 45 -10.18 11.03 -6.28
C GLU A 45 -10.55 12.28 -5.48
N THR A 46 -9.61 12.83 -4.71
CA THR A 46 -9.77 14.14 -4.11
C THR A 46 -9.64 15.23 -5.18
N LEU A 47 -10.70 16.00 -5.41
CA LEU A 47 -10.65 17.20 -6.24
C LEU A 47 -9.61 18.18 -5.69
N ASP A 48 -8.95 18.92 -6.59
CA ASP A 48 -7.95 19.93 -6.26
C ASP A 48 -8.41 20.82 -5.09
N GLY A 49 -7.64 20.79 -4.00
CA GLY A 49 -7.92 21.55 -2.77
C GLY A 49 -8.56 20.75 -1.63
N THR A 50 -9.00 19.50 -1.86
CA THR A 50 -9.49 18.66 -0.76
C THR A 50 -8.31 18.07 0.02
N PRO A 51 -8.28 18.22 1.35
CA PRO A 51 -7.22 17.64 2.18
C PRO A 51 -7.23 16.11 2.10
N LEU A 52 -6.03 15.52 2.02
CA LEU A 52 -5.87 14.09 2.20
C LEU A 52 -6.14 13.74 3.66
N THR A 53 -7.15 12.92 3.94
CA THR A 53 -7.53 12.53 5.30
C THR A 53 -7.26 11.05 5.56
N THR A 54 -7.12 10.70 6.84
CA THR A 54 -7.01 9.31 7.29
C THR A 54 -8.18 8.47 6.80
N GLU A 55 -9.41 9.00 6.87
CA GLU A 55 -10.63 8.30 6.47
C GLU A 55 -10.66 8.02 4.97
N ALA A 56 -10.26 8.98 4.14
CA ALA A 56 -10.21 8.82 2.69
C ALA A 56 -9.21 7.72 2.29
N LEU A 57 -7.99 7.77 2.83
CA LEU A 57 -6.98 6.73 2.61
C LEU A 57 -7.44 5.37 3.12
N ARG A 58 -8.09 5.32 4.29
CA ARG A 58 -8.59 4.06 4.86
C ARG A 58 -9.74 3.48 4.03
N SER A 59 -10.57 4.33 3.45
CA SER A 59 -11.61 3.91 2.51
C SER A 59 -10.96 3.33 1.26
N GLU A 60 -9.95 4.00 0.71
CA GLU A 60 -9.25 3.57 -0.49
C GLU A 60 -8.52 2.24 -0.28
N ILE A 61 -7.74 2.10 0.79
CA ILE A 61 -7.06 0.84 1.15
C ILE A 61 -8.05 -0.33 1.29
N ARG A 62 -9.28 -0.08 1.77
CA ARG A 62 -10.32 -1.11 1.88
C ARG A 62 -11.01 -1.43 0.55
N ARG A 63 -11.11 -0.44 -0.34
CA ARG A 63 -11.72 -0.59 -1.67
C ARG A 63 -10.76 -1.24 -2.66
N THR A 64 -9.46 -0.95 -2.55
CA THR A 64 -8.40 -1.61 -3.31
C THR A 64 -8.23 -3.03 -2.78
N ARG A 65 -8.54 -4.04 -3.58
CA ARG A 65 -8.11 -5.41 -3.29
C ARG A 65 -6.59 -5.48 -3.52
N PRO A 66 -5.78 -5.85 -2.52
CA PRO A 66 -4.34 -5.97 -2.71
C PRO A 66 -4.03 -6.99 -3.81
N LEU A 67 -3.29 -6.54 -4.82
CA LEU A 67 -2.63 -7.40 -5.81
C LEU A 67 -1.69 -8.40 -5.14
N SER A 68 -1.09 -8.10 -4.00
CA SER A 68 -0.28 -9.04 -3.21
C SER A 68 -1.08 -10.24 -2.70
N VAL A 69 -2.39 -10.11 -2.50
CA VAL A 69 -3.27 -11.26 -2.20
C VAL A 69 -3.60 -12.04 -3.48
N VAL A 70 -3.73 -11.37 -4.63
CA VAL A 70 -4.01 -12.02 -5.94
C VAL A 70 -2.76 -12.66 -6.55
N MET A 71 -1.57 -12.11 -6.29
CA MET A 71 -0.27 -12.56 -6.76
C MET A 71 0.52 -13.31 -5.68
N GLY A 72 0.08 -13.31 -4.41
CA GLY A 72 0.70 -14.09 -3.33
C GLY A 72 0.75 -15.57 -3.69
N GLU A 73 -0.36 -16.12 -4.17
CA GLU A 73 -0.42 -17.49 -4.71
C GLU A 73 0.55 -17.70 -5.88
N LYS A 74 0.73 -16.71 -6.76
CA LYS A 74 1.66 -16.80 -7.90
C LYS A 74 3.12 -16.72 -7.47
N VAL A 75 3.45 -15.90 -6.48
CA VAL A 75 4.81 -15.78 -5.93
C VAL A 75 5.18 -17.03 -5.12
N ASP A 76 4.23 -17.57 -4.35
CA ASP A 76 4.43 -18.83 -3.63
C ASP A 76 4.53 -20.01 -4.59
N ALA A 77 3.72 -20.05 -5.65
CA ALA A 77 3.85 -21.04 -6.73
C ALA A 77 5.22 -20.92 -7.45
N LEU A 78 5.72 -19.71 -7.69
CA LEU A 78 7.05 -19.47 -8.25
C LEU A 78 8.18 -19.91 -7.29
N ARG A 79 8.03 -19.66 -5.99
CA ARG A 79 8.99 -20.09 -4.95
C ARG A 79 9.02 -21.61 -4.79
N GLU A 80 7.86 -22.26 -4.78
CA GLU A 80 7.76 -23.72 -4.74
C GLU A 80 8.30 -24.36 -6.03
N TRP A 81 7.99 -23.77 -7.19
CA TRP A 81 8.59 -24.20 -8.46
C TRP A 81 10.13 -24.06 -8.46
N ALA A 82 10.66 -22.98 -7.87
CA ALA A 82 12.10 -22.75 -7.78
C ALA A 82 12.80 -23.73 -6.81
N LYS A 83 12.17 -24.05 -5.67
CA LYS A 83 12.72 -25.02 -4.68
C LYS A 83 13.04 -26.39 -5.30
N GLY A 84 12.30 -26.83 -6.31
CA GLY A 84 12.52 -28.11 -6.99
C GLY A 84 13.56 -28.09 -8.12
N ARG A 85 14.10 -26.91 -8.50
CA ARG A 85 14.92 -26.75 -9.71
C ARG A 85 16.23 -25.99 -9.53
N THR A 86 16.53 -25.47 -8.35
CA THR A 86 17.81 -24.83 -8.05
C THR A 86 18.54 -25.53 -6.91
N VAL A 87 19.85 -25.74 -7.07
CA VAL A 87 20.76 -26.15 -5.99
C VAL A 87 20.72 -25.12 -4.85
N PRO A 88 20.74 -25.55 -3.57
CA PRO A 88 20.76 -24.62 -2.45
C PRO A 88 22.04 -23.77 -2.46
N ALA A 89 21.93 -22.54 -1.96
CA ALA A 89 23.08 -21.70 -1.64
C ALA A 89 23.82 -22.22 -0.39
#